data_AF-A0A0G4FCC3-F1
#
_entry.id   AF-A0A0G4FCC3-F1
#
_cell.length_a   1.000
_cell.length_b   1.000
_cell.length_c   1.000
_cell.angle_alpha   90.00
_cell.angle_beta   90.00
_cell.angle_gamma   90.00
#
_symmetry.space_group_name_H-M   'P 1'
#
loop_
_entity.id
_entity.type
_entity.pdbx_description
1 polymer ?
#
loop_
_entity_poly.entity_id
_entity_poly.type
_entity_poly.pdbx_seq_one_letter_code
_entity_poly.pdbx_strand_id
1 'polypeptide(L)'
;MPSGESYLEDVSVTHPMSVEAARLRRMSNYAGAAARDMEMMKDRKYKAICKEMGLEFVPLVFVSGRPGKKTVEFLSVVANHAASRVRGGEDFAAVQGRIMQQYFKILSCTLQRFVAANVLSSIHLRRGRRGPF
;
A
#
# COMPACT_ATOMS: atom_id res chain seq x y z
N MET A 1 -1.20 8.47 16.57
CA MET A 1 -1.01 9.07 15.24
C MET A 1 -0.91 10.60 15.37
N PRO A 2 -0.43 11.33 14.34
CA PRO A 2 -0.13 12.77 14.44
C PRO A 2 -1.29 13.65 14.92
N SER A 3 -2.53 13.23 14.63
CA SER A 3 -3.79 13.91 14.98
C SER A 3 -4.40 13.49 16.33
N GLY A 4 -3.88 12.43 16.96
CA GLY A 4 -4.57 11.78 18.09
C GLY A 4 -5.82 10.97 17.69
N GLU A 5 -6.18 10.97 16.41
CA GLU A 5 -7.31 10.20 15.88
C GLU A 5 -7.00 8.70 15.83
N SER A 6 -8.07 7.91 15.83
CA SER A 6 -8.02 6.48 15.61
C SER A 6 -8.24 6.18 14.13
N TYR A 7 -7.43 5.29 13.58
CA TYR A 7 -7.38 5.01 12.15
C TYR A 7 -7.82 3.59 11.84
N LEU A 8 -8.56 3.43 10.74
CA LEU A 8 -8.70 2.15 10.07
C LEU A 8 -7.90 2.18 8.77
N GLU A 9 -6.89 1.33 8.71
CA GLU A 9 -6.03 1.16 7.54
C GLU A 9 -6.36 -0.16 6.85
N ASP A 10 -6.70 -0.10 5.56
CA ASP A 10 -6.90 -1.29 4.73
C ASP A 10 -5.83 -1.34 3.63
N VAL A 11 -5.07 -2.43 3.60
CA VAL A 11 -3.93 -2.60 2.68
C VAL A 11 -4.36 -3.39 1.44
N SER A 12 -4.10 -2.86 0.25
CA SER A 12 -4.23 -3.61 -1.01
C SER A 12 -2.98 -3.55 -1.84
N VAL A 13 -2.65 -4.69 -2.40
CA VAL A 13 -1.43 -4.90 -3.18
C VAL A 13 -1.86 -5.53 -4.49
N THR A 14 -1.74 -4.77 -5.56
CA THR A 14 -2.01 -5.26 -6.90
C THR A 14 -0.68 -5.46 -7.60
N HIS A 15 -0.26 -6.72 -7.73
CA HIS A 15 0.83 -7.06 -8.64
C HIS A 15 0.22 -7.56 -9.95
N PRO A 16 0.67 -7.07 -11.12
CA PRO A 16 0.21 -7.59 -12.40
C PRO A 16 0.75 -9.01 -12.56
N MET A 17 -0.01 -10.00 -12.10
CA MET A 17 0.21 -11.40 -12.43
C MET A 17 -0.69 -11.75 -13.59
N SER A 18 -0.13 -11.66 -14.79
CA SER A 18 -0.75 -12.17 -16.00
C SER A 18 0.33 -12.81 -16.85
N VAL A 19 0.09 -14.04 -17.30
CA VAL A 19 0.94 -14.71 -18.29
C VAL A 19 0.70 -14.10 -19.69
N GLU A 20 -0.43 -13.43 -19.86
CA GLU A 20 -0.86 -12.78 -21.10
C GLU A 20 -0.25 -11.38 -21.24
N ALA A 21 0.67 -11.20 -22.19
CA ALA A 21 1.39 -9.94 -22.42
C ALA A 21 0.47 -8.77 -22.81
N ALA A 22 -0.61 -9.03 -23.56
CA ALA A 22 -1.58 -8.00 -23.95
C ALA A 22 -2.33 -7.41 -22.75
N ARG A 23 -2.67 -8.26 -21.77
CA ARG A 23 -3.31 -7.84 -20.52
C ARG A 23 -2.33 -7.06 -19.63
N LEU A 24 -1.07 -7.50 -19.55
CA LEU A 24 -0.01 -6.75 -18.85
C LEU A 24 0.18 -5.35 -19.45
N ARG A 25 0.21 -5.22 -20.78
CA ARG A 25 0.34 -3.92 -21.47
C ARG A 25 -0.83 -2.98 -21.17
N ARG A 26 -2.09 -3.45 -21.19
CA ARG A 26 -3.24 -2.61 -20.79
C ARG A 26 -3.12 -2.12 -19.36
N MET A 27 -2.66 -2.98 -18.45
CA MET A 27 -2.45 -2.62 -17.04
C MET A 27 -1.23 -1.72 -16.82
N SER A 28 -0.20 -1.77 -17.68
CA SER A 28 0.98 -0.90 -17.58
C SER A 28 0.75 0.51 -18.12
N ASN A 29 -0.22 0.68 -19.04
CA ASN A 29 -0.40 1.93 -19.79
C ASN A 29 -1.00 3.10 -18.98
N TYR A 30 -1.46 2.87 -17.76
CA TYR A 30 -1.96 3.92 -16.88
C TYR A 30 -1.23 3.92 -15.55
N ALA A 31 -0.09 4.61 -15.50
CA ALA A 31 0.65 4.83 -14.26
C ALA A 31 -0.29 5.52 -13.24
N GLY A 32 -0.56 4.84 -12.12
CA GLY A 32 -1.36 5.38 -11.03
C GLY A 32 -2.88 5.28 -11.17
N ALA A 33 -3.46 5.03 -12.36
CA ALA A 33 -4.93 4.93 -12.47
C ALA A 33 -5.48 3.71 -11.72
N ALA A 34 -4.81 2.56 -11.84
CA ALA A 34 -5.19 1.37 -11.07
C ALA A 34 -5.10 1.58 -9.55
N ALA A 35 -4.17 2.43 -9.08
CA ALA A 35 -4.08 2.77 -7.67
C ALA A 35 -5.24 3.68 -7.26
N ARG A 36 -5.54 4.70 -8.07
CA ARG A 36 -6.66 5.62 -7.87
C ARG A 36 -8.01 4.90 -7.85
N ASP A 37 -8.24 3.97 -8.78
CA ASP A 37 -9.49 3.21 -8.86
C ASP A 37 -9.68 2.33 -7.61
N MET A 38 -8.60 1.70 -7.15
CA MET A 38 -8.61 0.91 -5.92
C MET A 38 -8.83 1.77 -4.68
N GLU A 39 -8.17 2.93 -4.58
CA GLU A 39 -8.41 3.91 -3.52
C GLU A 39 -9.88 4.35 -3.50
N MET A 40 -10.46 4.64 -4.66
CA MET A 40 -11.87 5.04 -4.80
C MET A 40 -12.82 3.90 -4.39
N MET A 41 -12.54 2.66 -4.78
CA MET A 41 -13.34 1.51 -4.35
C MET A 41 -13.33 1.33 -2.84
N LYS A 42 -12.14 1.44 -2.22
CA LYS A 42 -11.99 1.33 -0.77
C LYS A 42 -12.70 2.46 -0.03
N ASP A 43 -12.57 3.69 -0.51
CA ASP A 43 -13.28 4.85 0.02
C ASP A 43 -14.80 4.60 0.03
N ARG A 44 -15.36 4.17 -1.11
CA ARG A 44 -16.80 3.88 -1.20
C ARG A 44 -17.24 2.79 -0.23
N LYS A 45 -16.38 1.81 0.02
CA LYS A 45 -16.68 0.67 0.89
C LYS A 45 -16.59 1.01 2.38
N TYR A 46 -15.56 1.74 2.80
CA TYR A 46 -15.22 1.86 4.23
C TYR A 46 -15.36 3.27 4.79
N LYS A 47 -15.32 4.32 3.98
CA LYS A 47 -15.24 5.70 4.49
C LYS A 47 -16.46 6.10 5.31
N ALA A 48 -17.66 5.71 4.88
CA ALA A 48 -18.90 6.02 5.59
C ALA A 48 -18.94 5.36 6.98
N ILE A 49 -18.72 4.04 7.04
CA ILE A 49 -18.76 3.30 8.31
C ILE A 49 -17.64 3.71 9.27
N CYS A 50 -16.45 4.02 8.76
CA CYS A 50 -15.36 4.53 9.60
C CYS A 50 -15.75 5.88 10.23
N LYS A 51 -16.36 6.77 9.44
CA LYS A 51 -16.84 8.06 9.95
C LYS A 51 -17.89 7.88 11.05
N GLU A 52 -18.82 6.94 10.90
CA GLU A 52 -19.83 6.62 11.93
C GLU A 52 -19.19 6.08 13.21
N MET A 53 -18.08 5.33 13.09
CA MET A 53 -17.31 4.80 14.21
C MET A 53 -16.31 5.81 14.80
N GLY A 54 -16.25 7.04 14.31
CA GLY A 54 -15.27 8.03 14.76
C GLY A 54 -13.82 7.71 14.36
N LEU A 55 -13.63 6.97 13.27
CA LEU A 55 -12.34 6.56 12.73
C LEU A 55 -12.01 7.31 11.42
N GLU A 56 -10.75 7.66 11.23
CA GLU A 56 -10.24 8.10 9.93
C GLU A 56 -9.87 6.87 9.07
N PHE A 57 -10.45 6.77 7.89
CA PHE A 57 -10.14 5.68 6.95
C PHE A 57 -9.00 6.04 6.01
N VAL A 58 -7.98 5.18 5.95
CA VAL A 58 -6.82 5.35 5.06
C VAL A 58 -6.68 4.14 4.13
N PRO A 59 -6.91 4.30 2.82
CA PRO A 59 -6.66 3.23 1.86
C PRO A 59 -5.17 3.15 1.52
N LEU A 60 -4.49 2.15 2.08
CA LEU A 60 -3.09 1.85 1.76
C LEU A 60 -3.01 0.99 0.50
N VAL A 61 -2.88 1.64 -0.66
CA VAL A 61 -2.91 0.98 -1.98
C VAL A 61 -1.53 0.96 -2.59
N PHE A 62 -1.11 -0.20 -3.09
CA PHE A 62 0.14 -0.39 -3.81
C PHE A 62 -0.12 -1.12 -5.12
N VAL A 63 0.32 -0.54 -6.24
CA VAL A 63 0.19 -1.14 -7.56
C VAL A 63 1.58 -1.30 -8.17
N SER A 64 1.95 -2.53 -8.51
CA SER A 64 3.27 -2.86 -9.06
C SER A 64 4.42 -2.32 -8.20
N GLY A 65 4.25 -2.34 -6.87
CA GLY A 65 5.22 -1.81 -5.90
C GLY A 65 5.24 -0.28 -5.76
N ARG A 66 4.39 0.44 -6.49
CA ARG A 66 4.23 1.90 -6.35
C ARG A 66 3.05 2.23 -5.43
N PRO A 67 3.23 3.08 -4.40
CA PRO A 67 2.14 3.51 -3.54
C PRO A 67 1.16 4.40 -4.32
N GLY A 68 -0.12 4.33 -3.94
CA GLY A 68 -1.16 5.26 -4.37
C GLY A 68 -1.00 6.63 -3.73
N LYS A 69 -1.73 7.62 -4.26
CA LYS A 69 -1.61 9.02 -3.83
C LYS A 69 -1.94 9.17 -2.34
N LYS A 70 -3.03 8.55 -1.87
CA LYS A 70 -3.46 8.66 -0.47
C LYS A 70 -2.49 7.98 0.49
N THR A 71 -1.86 6.89 0.04
CA THR A 71 -0.80 6.22 0.78
C THR A 71 0.41 7.14 0.96
N VAL A 72 0.81 7.85 -0.10
CA VAL A 72 1.90 8.83 -0.01
C VAL A 72 1.53 9.97 0.93
N GLU A 73 0.33 10.55 0.79
CA GLU A 73 -0.15 11.64 1.64
C GLU A 73 -0.16 11.25 3.12
N PHE A 74 -0.71 10.08 3.45
CA PHE A 74 -0.72 9.58 4.83
C PHE A 74 0.69 9.39 5.38
N LEU A 75 1.58 8.72 4.63
CA LEU A 75 2.95 8.50 5.07
C LEU A 75 3.72 9.82 5.22
N SER A 76 3.43 10.83 4.39
CA SER A 76 4.01 12.16 4.55
C SER A 76 3.57 12.83 5.85
N VAL A 77 2.31 12.70 6.25
CA VAL A 77 1.82 13.20 7.55
C VAL A 77 2.52 12.49 8.71
N VAL A 78 2.64 11.17 8.64
CA VAL A 78 3.37 10.38 9.65
C VAL A 78 4.86 10.76 9.70
N ALA A 79 5.50 10.91 8.53
CA ALA A 79 6.91 11.27 8.41
C ALA A 79 7.18 12.68 8.94
N ASN A 80 6.31 13.65 8.64
CA ASN A 80 6.41 15.02 9.16
C ASN A 80 6.35 15.04 10.68
N HIS A 81 5.42 14.27 11.25
CA HIS A 81 5.27 14.16 12.68
C HIS A 81 6.50 13.51 13.34
N ALA A 82 7.02 12.44 12.74
CA ALA A 82 8.24 11.80 13.22
C ALA A 82 9.45 12.76 13.12
N ALA A 83 9.60 13.46 11.99
CA ALA A 83 10.67 14.43 11.78
C ALA A 83 10.60 15.58 12.79
N SER A 84 9.40 16.08 13.12
CA SER A 84 9.21 17.15 14.12
C SER A 84 9.67 16.78 15.53
N ARG A 85 9.85 15.48 15.82
CA ARG A 85 10.32 14.98 17.12
C ARG A 85 11.81 14.66 17.14
N VAL A 86 12.49 14.68 16.00
CA VAL A 86 13.93 14.48 15.95
C VAL A 86 14.60 15.70 16.55
N ARG A 87 15.37 15.48 17.62
CA ARG A 87 16.17 16.53 18.26
C ARG A 87 17.53 16.61 17.57
N GLY A 88 17.93 17.82 17.20
CA GLY A 88 19.19 18.09 16.52
C GLY A 88 18.97 19.10 15.40
N GLY A 89 19.95 19.98 15.16
CA GLY A 89 19.87 21.02 14.11
C GLY A 89 19.98 20.48 12.68
N GLU A 90 19.61 19.22 12.45
CA GLU A 90 19.53 18.66 11.11
C GLU A 90 18.37 19.30 10.34
N ASP A 91 18.55 19.45 9.03
CA ASP A 91 17.51 19.97 8.16
C ASP A 91 16.25 19.07 8.17
N PHE A 92 15.10 19.69 8.39
CA PHE A 92 13.82 18.98 8.51
C PHE A 92 13.49 18.17 7.26
N ALA A 93 13.74 18.73 6.06
CA ALA A 93 13.43 18.05 4.81
C ALA A 93 14.33 16.81 4.61
N ALA A 94 15.61 16.89 4.98
CA ALA A 94 16.51 15.74 4.98
C ALA A 94 16.07 14.64 5.96
N VAL A 95 15.63 15.01 7.17
CA VAL A 95 15.10 14.06 8.17
C VAL A 95 13.81 13.40 7.68
N GLN A 96 12.85 14.20 7.21
CA GLN A 96 11.59 13.72 6.64
C GLN A 96 11.82 12.76 5.47
N GLY A 97 12.71 13.12 4.55
CA GLY A 97 13.06 12.32 3.38
C GLY A 97 13.60 10.94 3.76
N ARG A 98 14.52 10.87 4.75
CA ARG A 98 15.06 9.60 5.26
C ARG A 98 13.99 8.74 5.91
N ILE A 99 13.12 9.33 6.73
CA ILE A 99 11.99 8.61 7.36
C ILE A 99 11.05 8.04 6.29
N MET A 100 10.69 8.86 5.29
CA MET A 100 9.83 8.45 4.20
C MET A 100 10.43 7.28 3.40
N GLN A 101 11.72 7.37 3.07
CA GLN A 101 12.44 6.28 2.40
C GLN A 101 12.44 5.00 3.24
N GLN A 102 12.63 5.11 4.55
CA GLN A 102 12.62 3.96 5.45
C GLN A 102 11.25 3.29 5.50
N TYR A 103 10.16 4.07 5.59
CA TYR A 103 8.80 3.52 5.51
C TYR A 103 8.56 2.81 4.18
N PHE A 104 8.92 3.43 3.06
CA PHE A 104 8.77 2.77 1.75
C PHE A 104 9.59 1.50 1.63
N LYS A 105 10.81 1.45 2.19
CA LYS A 105 11.65 0.24 2.20
C LYS A 105 10.99 -0.88 2.99
N ILE A 106 10.50 -0.60 4.20
CA ILE A 106 9.82 -1.58 5.05
C ILE A 106 8.55 -2.09 4.37
N LEU A 107 7.71 -1.18 3.87
CA LEU A 107 6.49 -1.54 3.17
C LEU A 107 6.79 -2.38 1.95
N SER A 108 7.69 -1.95 1.06
CA SER A 108 8.07 -2.71 -0.14
C SER A 108 8.54 -4.13 0.19
N CYS A 109 9.42 -4.29 1.20
CA CYS A 109 9.90 -5.62 1.61
C CYS A 109 8.77 -6.51 2.15
N THR A 110 7.91 -5.97 3.02
CA THR A 110 6.77 -6.69 3.57
C THR A 110 5.78 -7.10 2.48
N LEU A 111 5.51 -6.19 1.53
CA LEU A 111 4.64 -6.46 0.39
C LEU A 111 5.22 -7.54 -0.52
N GLN A 112 6.52 -7.52 -0.81
CA GLN A 112 7.19 -8.55 -1.59
C GLN A 112 7.08 -9.92 -0.93
N ARG A 113 7.31 -10.00 0.39
CA ARG A 113 7.16 -11.25 1.16
C ARG A 113 5.73 -11.77 1.15
N PHE A 114 4.75 -10.88 1.34
CA PHE A 114 3.33 -11.24 1.30
C PHE A 114 2.91 -11.77 -0.08
N VAL A 115 3.33 -11.11 -1.16
CA VAL A 115 3.06 -11.55 -2.53
C VAL A 115 3.74 -12.90 -2.80
N ALA A 116 5.02 -13.05 -2.44
CA ALA A 116 5.75 -14.29 -2.62
C ALA A 116 5.07 -15.47 -1.89
N ALA A 117 4.64 -15.26 -0.64
CA ALA A 117 3.91 -16.26 0.13
C ALA A 117 2.60 -16.67 -0.57
N ASN A 118 1.79 -15.71 -1.02
CA ASN A 118 0.54 -15.99 -1.72
C ASN A 118 0.76 -16.73 -3.06
N VAL A 119 1.78 -16.35 -3.82
CA VAL A 119 2.14 -17.03 -5.07
C VAL A 119 2.54 -18.47 -4.78
N LEU A 120 3.45 -18.68 -3.82
CA LEU A 120 3.87 -20.02 -3.42
C LEU A 120 2.69 -20.87 -2.96
N SER A 121 1.82 -20.35 -2.09
CA SER A 121 0.61 -21.06 -1.64
C SER A 121 -0.32 -21.40 -2.81
N SER A 122 -0.51 -20.49 -3.78
CA SER A 122 -1.35 -20.75 -4.96
C SER A 122 -0.77 -21.84 -5.87
N ILE A 123 0.57 -21.90 -6.02
CA ILE A 123 1.25 -22.94 -6.79
C ILE A 123 1.12 -24.29 -6.09
N HIS A 124 1.30 -24.33 -4.75
CA HIS A 124 1.11 -25.54 -3.97
C HIS A 124 -0.33 -26.06 -4.06
N LEU A 125 -1.33 -25.18 -3.97
CA LEU A 125 -2.74 -25.54 -4.14
C LEU A 125 -3.03 -26.10 -5.55
N ARG A 126 -2.41 -25.53 -6.59
CA ARG A 126 -2.55 -26.02 -7.97
C ARG A 126 -1.85 -27.37 -8.19
N ARG A 127 -0.73 -27.63 -7.51
CA ARG A 127 -0.05 -28.94 -7.55
C ARG A 127 -0.85 -30.00 -6.79
N GLY A 128 -1.47 -29.67 -5.67
CA GLY A 128 -2.33 -30.59 -4.91
C GLY A 128 -3.64 -30.97 -5.63
N ARG A 129 -4.10 -30.16 -6.59
CA ARG A 129 -5.23 -30.48 -7.48
C ARG A 129 -4.88 -31.36 -8.68
N ARG A 130 -3.61 -31.67 -8.91
CA ARG A 130 -3.16 -32.69 -9.87
C ARG A 130 -2.79 -33.97 -9.10
N GLY A 131 -3.77 -34.57 -8.43
CA GLY A 131 -3.70 -35.98 -8.04
C GLY A 131 -4.09 -36.86 -9.23
N PRO A 132 -3.63 -38.12 -9.31
CA PRO A 132 -3.91 -39.01 -10.43
C PRO A 132 -5.28 -39.67 -10.23
N PHE A 133 -6.37 -38.94 -10.43
CA PHE A 133 -7.72 -39.49 -10.56
C PHE A 133 -8.53 -38.62 -11.52
#